data_AF-A0A8J3RSX2-F1
#
_entry.id   AF-A0A8J3RSX2-F1
#
_cell.length_a   1.000
_cell.length_b   1.000
_cell.length_c   1.000
_cell.angle_alpha   90.00
_cell.angle_beta   90.00
_cell.angle_gamma   90.00
#
_symmetry.space_group_name_H-M   'P 1'
#
loop_
_entity.id
_entity.type
_entity.pdbx_description
1 polymer ?
#
loop_
_entity_poly.entity_id
_entity_poly.type
_entity_poly.pdbx_seq_one_letter_code
_entity_poly.pdbx_strand_id
1 'polypeptide(L)'
;MVEGPELITVGRLARRVGLTAKALRHYDRIGLLVPAVVEPGSGYRYYGPQQVAHARLIRLLRSVDVPLEQVRACLAASDDEAAIRRVLARHRRRLQARLDRTRGDLHRIDHLLEDGVTTLMADNTDPHGFAGSADGQRQLAVDLFNEVWRLLEKEGRTADDDDRMLHMAHASRYHWGQVGAPVNRSRGEWQCSRVYAVLGRAEPALHHARRGLEICRAHGIGDWDLAFGYEALARASAVAGDREQARAWTEQALAAAEDIAQDEDRELLLTDLETIPAQPRFW
;
A
#
# COMPACT_ATOMS: atom_id res chain seq x y z
N MET A 1 12.77 -27.12 -56.65
CA MET A 1 11.60 -26.63 -55.89
C MET A 1 12.08 -26.37 -54.49
N VAL A 2 12.34 -25.10 -54.14
CA VAL A 2 12.73 -24.75 -52.76
C VAL A 2 11.43 -24.50 -52.01
N GLU A 3 11.08 -25.38 -51.09
CA GLU A 3 9.97 -25.19 -50.15
C GLU A 3 10.28 -23.95 -49.29
N GLY A 4 9.79 -22.79 -49.74
CA GLY A 4 9.83 -21.57 -48.95
C GLY A 4 8.91 -21.71 -47.72
N PRO A 5 9.24 -21.09 -46.58
CA PRO A 5 8.40 -21.13 -45.39
C PRO A 5 6.97 -20.70 -45.75
N GLU A 6 5.96 -21.45 -45.30
CA GLU A 6 4.53 -21.28 -45.66
C GLU A 6 4.06 -19.84 -45.38
N LEU A 7 4.21 -18.96 -46.37
CA LEU A 7 3.81 -17.56 -46.27
C LEU A 7 2.28 -17.47 -46.25
N ILE A 8 1.74 -16.71 -45.30
CA ILE A 8 0.30 -16.55 -45.15
C ILE A 8 -0.14 -15.12 -45.47
N THR A 9 -1.29 -14.99 -46.12
CA THR A 9 -1.87 -13.68 -46.44
C THR A 9 -2.27 -12.93 -45.17
N VAL A 10 -2.36 -11.59 -45.26
CA VAL A 10 -2.83 -10.73 -44.17
C VAL A 10 -4.17 -11.19 -43.56
N GLY A 11 -5.09 -11.73 -44.37
CA GLY A 11 -6.38 -12.24 -43.91
C GLY A 11 -6.29 -13.57 -43.16
N ARG A 12 -5.37 -14.46 -43.56
CA ARG A 12 -5.10 -15.72 -42.83
C ARG A 12 -4.36 -15.43 -41.52
N LEU A 13 -3.40 -14.51 -41.53
CA LEU A 13 -2.72 -14.04 -40.31
C LEU A 13 -3.72 -13.43 -39.33
N ALA A 14 -4.52 -12.46 -39.77
CA ALA A 14 -5.56 -11.81 -38.98
C ALA A 14 -6.44 -12.82 -38.21
N ARG A 15 -7.01 -13.79 -38.92
CA ARG A 15 -7.82 -14.86 -38.32
C ARG A 15 -7.04 -15.72 -37.33
N ARG A 16 -5.81 -16.12 -37.69
CA ARG A 16 -4.98 -17.02 -36.87
C ARG A 16 -4.56 -16.40 -35.53
N VAL A 17 -4.32 -15.09 -35.50
CA VAL A 17 -3.85 -14.42 -34.28
C VAL A 17 -4.93 -13.61 -33.58
N GLY A 18 -6.13 -13.49 -34.13
CA GLY A 18 -7.22 -12.69 -33.54
C GLY A 18 -7.00 -11.18 -33.66
N LEU A 19 -6.41 -10.73 -34.78
CA LEU A 19 -6.27 -9.32 -35.13
C LEU A 19 -7.11 -9.01 -36.37
N THR A 20 -7.44 -7.75 -36.60
CA THR A 20 -8.09 -7.34 -37.85
C THR A 20 -7.04 -7.13 -38.94
N ALA A 21 -7.40 -7.39 -40.20
CA ALA A 21 -6.52 -7.06 -41.34
C ALA A 21 -6.21 -5.55 -41.41
N LYS A 22 -7.13 -4.69 -40.92
CA LYS A 22 -6.91 -3.25 -40.77
C LYS A 22 -5.80 -2.95 -39.75
N ALA A 23 -5.78 -3.63 -38.61
CA ALA A 23 -4.72 -3.49 -37.60
C ALA A 23 -3.36 -3.92 -38.15
N LEU A 24 -3.28 -5.05 -38.86
CA LEU A 24 -2.03 -5.51 -39.48
C LEU A 24 -1.50 -4.52 -40.54
N ARG A 25 -2.38 -3.96 -41.38
CA ARG A 25 -2.00 -2.89 -42.33
C ARG A 25 -1.57 -1.60 -41.64
N HIS A 26 -2.15 -1.31 -40.47
CA HIS A 26 -1.70 -0.18 -39.66
C HIS A 26 -0.30 -0.44 -39.10
N TYR A 27 -0.03 -1.63 -38.55
CA TYR A 27 1.28 -2.03 -38.03
C TYR A 27 2.36 -2.04 -39.10
N ASP A 28 2.04 -2.46 -40.32
CA ASP A 28 2.91 -2.31 -41.49
C ASP A 28 3.26 -0.83 -41.72
N ARG A 29 2.26 0.06 -41.81
CA ARG A 29 2.47 1.50 -42.05
C ARG A 29 3.34 2.19 -41.00
N ILE A 30 3.21 1.81 -39.73
CA ILE A 30 4.03 2.36 -38.63
C ILE A 30 5.34 1.59 -38.40
N GLY A 31 5.67 0.64 -39.29
CA GLY A 31 6.87 -0.18 -39.21
C GLY A 31 6.95 -1.07 -37.97
N LEU A 32 5.82 -1.42 -37.36
CA LEU A 32 5.77 -2.31 -36.20
C LEU A 32 5.75 -3.79 -36.61
N LEU A 33 5.05 -4.12 -37.69
CA LEU A 33 5.04 -5.46 -38.28
C LEU A 33 4.95 -5.35 -39.81
N VAL A 34 6.11 -5.21 -40.43
CA VAL A 34 6.25 -5.12 -41.90
C VAL A 34 6.09 -6.52 -42.51
N PRO A 35 5.32 -6.71 -43.59
CA PRO A 35 5.18 -8.01 -44.27
C PRO A 35 6.52 -8.50 -44.83
N ALA A 36 6.72 -9.81 -44.88
CA ALA A 36 7.93 -10.41 -45.46
C ALA A 36 8.01 -10.18 -46.97
N VAL A 37 6.85 -10.25 -47.65
CA VAL A 37 6.74 -10.01 -49.09
C VAL A 37 5.50 -9.17 -49.36
N VAL A 38 5.66 -8.16 -50.22
CA VAL A 38 4.56 -7.46 -50.87
C VAL A 38 4.60 -7.84 -52.34
N GLU A 39 3.56 -8.50 -52.83
CA GLU A 39 3.50 -8.99 -54.20
C GLU A 39 3.44 -7.80 -55.19
N PRO A 40 4.39 -7.72 -56.15
CA PRO A 40 4.38 -6.68 -57.17
C PRO A 40 3.12 -6.78 -58.04
N GLY A 41 2.41 -5.66 -58.21
CA GLY A 41 1.19 -5.57 -59.03
C GLY A 41 -0.11 -5.64 -58.23
N SER A 42 -0.29 -6.66 -57.39
CA SER A 42 -1.53 -6.83 -56.60
C SER A 42 -1.51 -6.08 -55.26
N GLY A 43 -0.32 -5.83 -54.70
CA GLY A 43 -0.14 -5.24 -53.37
C GLY A 43 -0.53 -6.18 -52.22
N TYR A 44 -0.71 -7.48 -52.49
CA TYR A 44 -0.98 -8.47 -51.45
C TYR A 44 0.21 -8.62 -50.51
N ARG A 45 -0.10 -8.72 -49.21
CA ARG A 45 0.88 -8.81 -48.13
C ARG A 45 0.96 -10.23 -47.60
N TYR A 46 2.18 -10.74 -47.50
CA TYR A 46 2.49 -12.08 -47.06
C TYR A 46 3.40 -12.06 -45.84
N TYR A 47 3.13 -12.95 -44.89
CA TYR A 47 3.83 -13.02 -43.61
C TYR A 47 4.35 -14.43 -43.35
N GLY A 48 5.57 -14.54 -42.81
CA GLY A 48 6.21 -15.79 -42.46
C GLY A 48 5.96 -16.25 -41.01
N PRO A 49 6.45 -17.45 -40.63
CA PRO A 49 6.20 -18.05 -39.32
C PRO A 49 6.63 -17.18 -38.12
N GLN A 50 7.80 -16.53 -38.17
CA GLN A 50 8.28 -15.66 -37.08
C GLN A 50 7.36 -14.44 -36.90
N GLN A 51 6.83 -13.90 -38.00
CA GLN A 51 5.89 -12.77 -37.96
C GLN A 51 4.53 -13.18 -37.38
N VAL A 52 4.15 -14.46 -37.45
CA VAL A 52 2.98 -14.98 -36.73
C VAL A 52 3.21 -14.90 -35.22
N ALA A 53 4.41 -15.29 -34.74
CA ALA A 53 4.76 -15.19 -33.32
C ALA A 53 4.80 -13.72 -32.85
N HIS A 54 5.42 -12.83 -33.63
CA HIS A 54 5.40 -11.39 -33.36
C HIS A 54 3.99 -10.81 -33.33
N ALA A 55 3.11 -11.20 -34.27
CA ALA A 55 1.72 -10.74 -34.27
C ALA A 55 0.94 -11.22 -33.03
N ARG A 56 1.21 -12.43 -32.53
CA ARG A 56 0.65 -12.91 -31.26
C ARG A 56 1.15 -12.09 -30.07
N LEU A 57 2.45 -11.80 -30.02
CA LEU A 57 3.05 -10.98 -28.96
C LEU A 57 2.48 -9.55 -28.99
N ILE A 58 2.36 -8.93 -30.16
CA ILE A 58 1.71 -7.62 -30.31
C ILE A 58 0.30 -7.65 -29.74
N ARG A 59 -0.51 -8.67 -30.08
CA ARG A 59 -1.87 -8.79 -29.55
C ARG A 59 -1.89 -8.87 -28.02
N LEU A 60 -1.06 -9.73 -27.44
CA LEU A 60 -0.99 -9.93 -25.99
C LEU A 60 -0.57 -8.65 -25.25
N LEU A 61 0.44 -7.94 -25.76
CA LEU A 61 0.89 -6.70 -25.14
C LEU A 61 -0.16 -5.59 -25.29
N ARG A 62 -0.83 -5.52 -26.44
CA ARG A 62 -1.90 -4.54 -26.68
C ARG A 62 -3.19 -4.82 -25.89
N SER A 63 -3.46 -6.06 -25.49
CA SER A 63 -4.63 -6.36 -24.64
C SER A 63 -4.48 -5.89 -23.19
N VAL A 64 -3.26 -5.51 -22.78
CA VAL A 64 -2.97 -4.91 -21.46
C VAL A 64 -2.43 -3.48 -21.59
N ASP A 65 -2.82 -2.80 -22.67
CA ASP A 65 -2.52 -1.39 -22.95
C ASP A 65 -1.03 -1.02 -22.94
N VAL A 66 -0.14 -1.95 -23.26
CA VAL A 66 1.28 -1.63 -23.47
C VAL A 66 1.39 -0.69 -24.68
N PRO A 67 2.00 0.51 -24.55
CA PRO A 67 2.14 1.45 -25.67
C PRO A 67 2.95 0.86 -26.81
N LEU A 68 2.65 1.25 -28.05
CA LEU A 68 3.30 0.72 -29.25
C LEU A 68 4.83 0.84 -29.24
N GLU A 69 5.37 1.90 -28.64
CA GLU A 69 6.83 2.07 -28.45
C GLU A 69 7.45 0.96 -27.58
N GLN A 70 6.73 0.54 -26.53
CA GLN A 70 7.19 -0.57 -25.67
C GLN A 70 6.97 -1.93 -26.33
N VAL A 71 5.91 -2.07 -27.14
CA VAL A 71 5.71 -3.25 -27.99
C VAL A 71 6.88 -3.39 -28.96
N ARG A 72 7.32 -2.31 -29.60
CA ARG A 72 8.49 -2.29 -30.49
C ARG A 72 9.75 -2.75 -29.77
N ALA A 73 9.99 -2.27 -28.55
CA ALA A 73 11.12 -2.71 -27.73
C ALA A 73 11.06 -4.23 -27.40
N CYS A 74 9.87 -4.76 -27.12
CA CYS A 74 9.69 -6.20 -26.88
C CYS A 74 9.91 -7.03 -28.15
N LEU A 75 9.49 -6.54 -29.31
CA LEU A 75 9.72 -7.22 -30.59
C LEU A 75 11.19 -7.24 -30.99
N ALA A 76 11.92 -6.14 -30.76
CA ALA A 76 13.36 -6.07 -31.01
C ALA A 76 14.17 -7.01 -30.09
N ALA A 77 13.62 -7.32 -28.91
CA ALA A 77 14.21 -8.24 -27.94
C ALA A 77 13.44 -9.57 -27.91
N SER A 78 12.86 -10.03 -29.03
CA SER A 78 12.00 -11.22 -29.05
C SER A 78 12.68 -12.50 -28.56
N ASP A 79 14.01 -12.52 -28.62
CA ASP A 79 14.85 -13.67 -28.26
C ASP A 79 15.47 -13.51 -26.86
N ASP A 80 15.24 -12.38 -26.18
CA ASP A 80 15.66 -12.10 -24.79
C ASP A 80 14.43 -11.96 -23.89
N GLU A 81 14.03 -13.07 -23.28
CA GLU A 81 12.91 -13.11 -22.34
C GLU A 81 13.11 -12.17 -21.14
N ALA A 82 14.34 -11.97 -20.67
CA ALA A 82 14.63 -11.08 -19.56
C ALA A 82 14.39 -9.62 -19.94
N ALA A 83 14.71 -9.20 -21.17
CA ALA A 83 14.38 -7.88 -21.67
C ALA A 83 12.86 -7.64 -21.76
N ILE A 84 12.11 -8.61 -22.29
CA ILE A 84 10.64 -8.53 -22.35
C ILE A 84 10.06 -8.41 -20.94
N ARG A 85 10.54 -9.24 -20.00
CA ARG A 85 10.13 -9.20 -18.58
C ARG A 85 10.40 -7.84 -17.94
N ARG A 86 11.55 -7.21 -18.22
CA ARG A 86 11.88 -5.85 -17.73
C ARG A 86 10.91 -4.80 -18.24
N VAL A 87 10.55 -4.85 -19.54
CA VAL A 87 9.58 -3.91 -20.13
C VAL A 87 8.20 -4.07 -19.50
N LEU A 88 7.74 -5.32 -19.36
CA LEU A 88 6.45 -5.64 -18.73
C LEU A 88 6.40 -5.23 -17.25
N ALA A 89 7.46 -5.52 -16.48
CA ALA A 89 7.55 -5.10 -15.07
C ALA A 89 7.51 -3.58 -14.92
N ARG A 90 8.16 -2.83 -15.82
CA ARG A 90 8.09 -1.37 -15.85
C ARG A 90 6.68 -0.87 -16.17
N HIS A 91 6.00 -1.48 -17.15
CA HIS A 91 4.61 -1.12 -17.47
C HIS A 91 3.66 -1.42 -16.30
N ARG A 92 3.81 -2.59 -15.66
CA ARG A 92 3.05 -2.96 -14.44
C ARG A 92 3.21 -1.90 -13.35
N ARG A 93 4.44 -1.50 -13.02
CA ARG A 93 4.70 -0.44 -12.02
C ARG A 93 4.02 0.88 -12.38
N ARG A 94 4.03 1.27 -13.66
CA ARG A 94 3.35 2.49 -14.12
C ARG A 94 1.83 2.38 -14.01
N LEU A 95 1.24 1.23 -14.31
CA LEU A 95 -0.20 0.99 -14.13
C LEU A 95 -0.58 1.03 -12.65
N GLN A 96 0.21 0.41 -11.78
CA GLN A 96 0.01 0.45 -10.33
C GLN A 96 0.04 1.89 -9.80
N ALA A 97 1.08 2.66 -10.14
CA ALA A 97 1.17 4.06 -9.72
C ALA A 97 0.02 4.94 -10.24
N ARG A 98 -0.58 4.59 -11.39
CA ARG A 98 -1.80 5.25 -11.89
C ARG A 98 -3.01 4.86 -11.05
N LEU A 99 -3.17 3.58 -10.74
CA LEU A 99 -4.26 3.08 -9.88
C LEU A 99 -4.23 3.76 -8.51
N ASP A 100 -3.05 3.85 -7.89
CA ASP A 100 -2.90 4.46 -6.57
C ASP A 100 -3.23 5.96 -6.60
N ARG A 101 -2.80 6.68 -7.65
CA ARG A 101 -3.20 8.08 -7.87
C ARG A 101 -4.71 8.23 -8.04
N THR A 102 -5.32 7.41 -8.91
CA THR A 102 -6.76 7.47 -9.15
C THR A 102 -7.56 7.12 -7.89
N ARG A 103 -7.10 6.17 -7.07
CA ARG A 103 -7.71 5.89 -5.76
C ARG A 103 -7.61 7.09 -4.82
N GLY A 104 -6.45 7.74 -4.76
CA GLY A 104 -6.29 8.98 -3.99
C GLY A 104 -7.18 10.11 -4.49
N ASP A 105 -7.32 10.27 -5.81
CA ASP A 105 -8.20 11.29 -6.40
C ASP A 105 -9.68 10.99 -6.12
N LEU A 106 -10.10 9.72 -6.20
CA LEU A 106 -11.45 9.30 -5.81
C LEU A 106 -11.72 9.59 -4.35
N HIS A 107 -10.80 9.23 -3.46
CA HIS A 107 -10.93 9.53 -2.04
C HIS A 107 -11.05 11.04 -1.77
N ARG A 108 -10.29 11.87 -2.50
CA ARG A 108 -10.46 13.34 -2.43
C ARG A 108 -11.82 13.77 -2.94
N ILE A 109 -12.32 13.21 -4.03
CA ILE A 109 -13.65 13.52 -4.57
C ILE A 109 -14.72 13.12 -3.56
N ASP A 110 -14.62 11.95 -2.94
CA ASP A 110 -15.56 11.50 -1.91
C ASP A 110 -15.59 12.50 -0.75
N HIS A 111 -14.43 12.96 -0.28
CA HIS A 111 -14.33 14.06 0.68
C HIS A 111 -14.97 15.37 0.17
N LEU A 112 -14.72 15.77 -1.08
CA LEU A 112 -15.34 16.97 -1.67
C LEU A 112 -16.87 16.87 -1.76
N LEU A 113 -17.39 15.66 -1.96
CA LEU A 113 -18.82 15.39 -2.04
C LEU A 113 -19.48 15.36 -0.66
N GLU A 114 -18.80 14.85 0.36
CA GLU A 114 -19.27 14.81 1.75
C GLU A 114 -19.18 16.18 2.43
N ASP A 115 -18.06 16.89 2.26
CA ASP A 115 -17.74 18.14 2.99
C ASP A 115 -18.13 19.41 2.21
N GLY A 116 -18.45 19.27 0.92
CA GLY A 116 -18.87 20.36 0.03
C GLY A 116 -17.72 21.21 -0.51
N VAL A 117 -17.69 21.42 -1.84
CA VAL A 117 -16.68 22.23 -2.55
C VAL A 117 -16.56 23.66 -2.00
N THR A 118 -17.64 24.21 -1.44
CA THR A 118 -17.71 25.59 -0.91
C THR A 118 -16.92 25.76 0.39
N THR A 119 -16.77 24.70 1.19
CA THR A 119 -15.97 24.70 2.44
C THR A 119 -14.48 24.86 2.16
N LEU A 120 -14.02 24.37 0.99
CA LEU A 120 -12.60 24.37 0.58
C LEU A 120 -12.20 25.57 -0.31
N MET A 121 -13.17 26.35 -0.80
CA MET A 121 -12.93 27.61 -1.49
C MET A 121 -13.07 28.85 -0.59
N ALA A 122 -13.37 28.66 0.70
CA ALA A 122 -13.29 29.74 1.69
C ALA A 122 -11.83 30.16 1.84
N ASP A 123 -11.57 31.42 1.50
CA ASP A 123 -10.25 32.00 1.27
C ASP A 123 -9.31 31.79 2.47
N ASN A 124 -8.19 31.11 2.20
CA ASN A 124 -7.05 30.95 3.10
C ASN A 124 -6.36 32.32 3.22
N THR A 125 -6.78 33.14 4.17
CA THR A 125 -6.02 34.34 4.57
C THR A 125 -5.92 34.48 6.08
N ASP A 126 -5.55 33.39 6.77
CA ASP A 126 -5.01 33.51 8.13
C ASP A 126 -3.88 32.49 8.39
N PRO A 127 -2.61 32.93 8.47
CA PRO A 127 -1.47 32.06 8.76
C PRO A 127 -1.56 31.38 10.14
N HIS A 128 -2.47 31.83 11.00
CA HIS A 128 -2.69 31.28 12.35
C HIS A 128 -3.88 30.30 12.43
N GLY A 129 -4.63 30.08 11.35
CA GLY A 129 -5.88 29.31 11.35
C GLY A 129 -5.78 27.82 11.00
N PHE A 130 -4.81 27.41 10.16
CA PHE A 130 -4.77 26.03 9.64
C PHE A 130 -4.47 24.98 10.71
N ALA A 131 -3.56 25.29 11.65
CA ALA A 131 -3.27 24.39 12.77
C ALA A 131 -4.43 24.26 13.75
N GLY A 132 -5.39 25.20 13.75
CA GLY A 132 -6.58 25.18 14.61
C GLY A 132 -7.82 24.58 13.95
N SER A 133 -7.83 24.38 12.62
CA SER A 133 -8.98 23.79 11.93
C SER A 133 -9.09 22.30 12.20
N ALA A 134 -10.31 21.75 12.12
CA ALA A 134 -10.53 20.33 12.41
C ALA A 134 -9.71 19.42 11.47
N ASP A 135 -9.58 19.81 10.20
CA ASP A 135 -8.83 19.06 9.19
C ASP A 135 -7.32 19.18 9.38
N GLY A 136 -6.82 20.37 9.73
CA GLY A 136 -5.41 20.56 10.04
C GLY A 136 -5.00 19.78 11.29
N GLN A 137 -5.85 19.78 12.33
CA GLN A 137 -5.67 18.97 13.53
C GLN A 137 -5.64 17.47 13.19
N ARG A 138 -6.53 17.00 12.30
CA ARG A 138 -6.56 15.60 11.85
C ARG A 138 -5.29 15.22 11.09
N GLN A 139 -4.85 16.07 10.17
CA GLN A 139 -3.65 15.84 9.38
C GLN A 139 -2.40 15.79 10.27
N LEU A 140 -2.26 16.74 11.19
CA LEU A 140 -1.17 16.75 12.19
C LEU A 140 -1.17 15.47 13.04
N ALA A 141 -2.35 15.01 13.49
CA ALA A 141 -2.44 13.79 14.27
C ALA A 141 -1.89 12.58 13.52
N VAL A 142 -2.23 12.43 12.23
CA VAL A 142 -1.77 11.33 11.35
C VAL A 142 -0.27 11.44 11.08
N ASP A 143 0.21 12.63 10.70
CA ASP A 143 1.62 12.82 10.33
C ASP A 143 2.56 12.55 11.50
N LEU A 144 2.21 13.06 12.68
CA LEU A 144 2.97 12.81 13.92
C LEU A 144 2.92 11.33 14.31
N PHE A 145 1.75 10.69 14.20
CA PHE A 145 1.62 9.26 14.50
C PHE A 145 2.52 8.39 13.62
N ASN A 146 2.59 8.68 12.32
CA ASN A 146 3.42 7.94 11.37
C ASN A 146 4.92 8.22 11.58
N GLU A 147 5.28 9.44 11.96
CA GLU A 147 6.68 9.77 12.24
C GLU A 147 7.20 9.07 13.51
N VAL A 148 6.35 8.90 14.53
CA VAL A 148 6.69 8.08 15.72
C VAL A 148 7.04 6.66 15.31
N TRP A 149 6.30 6.05 14.38
CA TRP A 149 6.62 4.71 13.86
C TRP A 149 7.97 4.64 13.18
N ARG A 150 8.30 5.62 12.34
CA ARG A 150 9.64 5.70 11.71
C ARG A 150 10.76 5.78 12.75
N LEU A 151 10.51 6.49 13.85
CA LEU A 151 11.46 6.57 14.96
C LEU A 151 11.55 5.25 15.71
N LEU A 152 10.44 4.57 16.01
CA LEU A 152 10.41 3.26 16.66
C LEU A 152 11.21 2.19 15.90
N GLU A 153 11.21 2.25 14.57
CA GLU A 153 11.95 1.34 13.67
C GLU A 153 13.40 1.76 13.41
N LYS A 154 13.79 2.99 13.75
CA LYS A 154 15.13 3.51 13.49
C LYS A 154 16.17 2.78 14.34
N GLU A 155 17.14 2.14 13.68
CA GLU A 155 18.33 1.60 14.35
C GLU A 155 19.25 2.72 14.85
N GLY A 156 19.83 2.55 16.04
CA GLY A 156 20.78 3.51 16.60
C GLY A 156 20.17 4.88 16.93
N ARG A 157 18.92 4.93 17.45
CA ARG A 157 18.29 6.16 17.95
C ARG A 157 19.20 6.90 18.94
N THR A 158 19.27 8.21 18.78
CA THR A 158 19.92 9.11 19.73
C THR A 158 18.95 9.54 20.85
N ALA A 159 19.46 10.17 21.90
CA ALA A 159 18.61 10.77 22.93
C ALA A 159 17.65 11.82 22.34
N ASP A 160 18.10 12.61 21.36
CA ASP A 160 17.23 13.58 20.66
C ASP A 160 16.12 12.88 19.85
N ASP A 161 16.39 11.72 19.25
CA ASP A 161 15.36 10.93 18.57
C ASP A 161 14.32 10.41 19.57
N ASP A 162 14.76 9.96 20.74
CA ASP A 162 13.89 9.47 21.81
C ASP A 162 12.98 10.58 22.38
N ASP A 163 13.55 11.77 22.61
CA ASP A 163 12.78 12.94 23.06
C ASP A 163 11.79 13.38 21.97
N ARG A 164 12.21 13.40 20.70
CA ARG A 164 11.33 13.74 19.58
C ARG A 164 10.18 12.76 19.44
N MET A 165 10.45 11.46 19.58
CA MET A 165 9.46 10.39 19.54
C MET A 165 8.40 10.58 20.65
N LEU A 166 8.84 10.89 21.87
CA LEU A 166 7.94 11.18 22.99
C LEU A 166 7.06 12.40 22.72
N HIS A 167 7.64 13.51 22.27
CA HIS A 167 6.89 14.72 21.97
C HIS A 167 5.87 14.52 20.85
N MET A 168 6.24 13.81 19.79
CA MET A 168 5.36 13.53 18.65
C MET A 168 4.19 12.62 19.04
N ALA A 169 4.41 11.59 19.87
CA ALA A 169 3.35 10.71 20.34
C ALA A 169 2.28 11.49 21.15
N HIS A 170 2.72 12.34 22.08
CA HIS A 170 1.82 13.19 22.86
C HIS A 170 1.10 14.22 22.01
N ALA A 171 1.79 14.84 21.04
CA ALA A 171 1.17 15.80 20.14
C ALA A 171 0.13 15.12 19.23
N SER A 172 0.41 13.94 18.69
CA SER A 172 -0.56 13.14 17.93
C SER A 172 -1.79 12.83 18.78
N ARG A 173 -1.59 12.33 20.00
CA ARG A 173 -2.68 12.02 20.92
C ARG A 173 -3.49 13.27 21.29
N TYR A 174 -2.83 14.41 21.51
CA TYR A 174 -3.51 15.67 21.77
C TYR A 174 -4.46 16.05 20.63
N HIS A 175 -3.98 16.01 19.38
CA HIS A 175 -4.78 16.32 18.21
C HIS A 175 -5.96 15.34 18.03
N TRP A 176 -5.77 14.03 18.26
CA TRP A 176 -6.88 13.08 18.32
C TRP A 176 -7.90 13.38 19.42
N GLY A 177 -7.47 14.04 20.50
CA GLY A 177 -8.36 14.54 21.54
C GLY A 177 -9.30 15.64 21.05
N GLN A 178 -8.86 16.45 20.10
CA GLN A 178 -9.63 17.57 19.55
C GLN A 178 -10.62 17.12 18.47
N VAL A 179 -10.20 16.21 17.59
CA VAL A 179 -10.97 15.89 16.35
C VAL A 179 -11.19 14.41 16.09
N GLY A 180 -10.59 13.53 16.89
CA GLY A 180 -10.64 12.09 16.70
C GLY A 180 -11.90 11.45 17.28
N ALA A 181 -12.35 10.38 16.63
CA ALA A 181 -13.32 9.46 17.23
C ALA A 181 -12.69 8.75 18.44
N PRO A 182 -13.48 8.12 19.33
CA PRO A 182 -12.94 7.38 20.48
C PRO A 182 -11.82 6.39 20.13
N VAL A 183 -11.95 5.69 19.00
CA VAL A 183 -10.91 4.77 18.50
C VAL A 183 -9.57 5.47 18.22
N ASN A 184 -9.58 6.67 17.63
CA ASN A 184 -8.35 7.42 17.39
C ASN A 184 -7.67 7.83 18.69
N ARG A 185 -8.46 8.23 19.71
CA ARG A 185 -7.92 8.55 21.03
C ARG A 185 -7.29 7.32 21.68
N SER A 186 -7.95 6.17 21.61
CA SER A 186 -7.41 4.91 22.13
C SER A 186 -6.06 4.55 21.48
N ARG A 187 -5.98 4.62 20.14
CA ARG A 187 -4.73 4.39 19.39
C ARG A 187 -3.62 5.37 19.78
N GLY A 188 -3.96 6.63 20.02
CA GLY A 188 -3.00 7.61 20.52
C GLY A 188 -2.49 7.30 21.93
N GLU A 189 -3.36 6.82 22.83
CA GLU A 189 -2.93 6.33 24.16
C GLU A 189 -2.02 5.11 24.01
N TRP A 190 -2.39 4.17 23.15
CA TRP A 190 -1.56 2.99 22.87
C TRP A 190 -0.16 3.38 22.37
N GLN A 191 -0.05 4.35 21.46
CA GLN A 191 1.26 4.80 20.95
C GLN A 191 2.09 5.49 22.04
N CYS A 192 1.46 6.30 22.90
CA CYS A 192 2.14 6.89 24.06
C CYS A 192 2.68 5.79 25.00
N SER A 193 1.87 4.76 25.28
CA SER A 193 2.29 3.60 26.07
C SER A 193 3.49 2.89 25.43
N ARG A 194 3.42 2.60 24.13
CA ARG A 194 4.48 1.92 23.37
C ARG A 194 5.79 2.69 23.43
N VAL A 195 5.75 4.01 23.23
CA VAL A 195 6.93 4.87 23.33
C VAL A 195 7.54 4.81 24.73
N TYR A 196 6.74 4.97 25.79
CA TYR A 196 7.26 4.87 27.15
C TYR A 196 7.83 3.50 27.50
N ALA A 197 7.20 2.42 27.02
CA ALA A 197 7.69 1.07 27.21
C ALA A 197 9.06 0.86 26.55
N VAL A 198 9.25 1.36 25.32
CA VAL A 198 10.53 1.32 24.59
C VAL A 198 11.60 2.13 25.32
N LEU A 199 11.24 3.25 25.92
CA LEU A 199 12.13 4.08 26.73
C LEU A 199 12.36 3.55 28.15
N GLY A 200 11.81 2.39 28.51
CA GLY A 200 11.95 1.77 29.82
C GLY A 200 11.26 2.51 30.97
N ARG A 201 10.27 3.37 30.67
CA ARG A 201 9.55 4.19 31.66
C ARG A 201 8.21 3.55 32.02
N ALA A 202 8.21 2.70 33.04
CA ALA A 202 7.08 1.85 33.41
C ALA A 202 5.80 2.61 33.80
N GLU A 203 5.89 3.60 34.69
CA GLU A 203 4.72 4.31 35.21
C GLU A 203 3.88 4.98 34.10
N PRO A 204 4.46 5.83 33.23
CA PRO A 204 3.68 6.48 32.19
C PRO A 204 3.21 5.49 31.11
N ALA A 205 3.96 4.41 30.85
CA ALA A 205 3.50 3.35 29.97
C ALA A 205 2.20 2.71 30.49
N LEU A 206 2.16 2.36 31.78
CA LEU A 206 0.98 1.80 32.43
C LEU A 206 -0.19 2.79 32.44
N HIS A 207 0.06 4.07 32.70
CA HIS A 207 -0.98 5.10 32.66
C HIS A 207 -1.70 5.12 31.30
N HIS A 208 -0.94 5.25 30.22
CA HIS A 208 -1.50 5.35 28.87
C HIS A 208 -2.15 4.03 28.43
N ALA A 209 -1.55 2.88 28.75
CA ALA A 209 -2.13 1.57 28.44
C ALA A 209 -3.51 1.39 29.10
N ARG A 210 -3.64 1.75 30.39
CA ARG A 210 -4.94 1.72 31.10
C ARG A 210 -5.94 2.66 30.46
N ARG A 211 -5.51 3.88 30.13
CA ARG A 211 -6.40 4.88 29.52
C ARG A 211 -6.91 4.43 28.15
N GLY A 212 -6.06 3.83 27.32
CA GLY A 212 -6.46 3.25 26.04
C GLY A 212 -7.52 2.16 26.21
N LEU A 213 -7.28 1.20 27.11
CA LEU A 213 -8.22 0.12 27.38
C LEU A 213 -9.57 0.63 27.94
N GLU A 214 -9.54 1.62 28.84
CA GLU A 214 -10.75 2.27 29.35
C GLU A 214 -11.59 2.89 28.22
N ILE A 215 -10.94 3.58 27.27
CA ILE A 215 -11.63 4.16 26.11
C ILE A 215 -12.26 3.04 25.27
N CYS A 216 -11.55 1.94 25.02
CA CYS A 216 -12.10 0.81 24.26
C CYS A 216 -13.35 0.25 24.94
N ARG A 217 -13.28 -0.04 26.24
CA ARG A 217 -14.40 -0.58 27.01
C ARG A 217 -15.59 0.38 27.10
N ALA A 218 -15.34 1.66 27.35
CA ALA A 218 -16.39 2.67 27.50
C ALA A 218 -17.18 2.92 26.20
N HIS A 219 -16.55 2.69 25.05
CA HIS A 219 -17.14 2.93 23.74
C HIS A 219 -17.47 1.67 22.94
N GLY A 220 -17.34 0.48 23.55
CA GLY A 220 -17.63 -0.80 22.88
C GLY A 220 -16.72 -1.08 21.69
N ILE A 221 -15.47 -0.58 21.72
CA ILE A 221 -14.47 -0.83 20.68
C ILE A 221 -13.88 -2.21 20.96
N GLY A 222 -14.16 -3.16 20.08
CA GLY A 222 -13.67 -4.55 20.13
C GLY A 222 -12.59 -4.83 19.08
N ASP A 223 -12.39 -6.12 18.77
CA ASP A 223 -11.50 -6.60 17.71
C ASP A 223 -10.03 -6.15 17.98
N TRP A 224 -9.31 -5.74 16.94
CA TRP A 224 -7.91 -5.30 16.96
C TRP A 224 -7.57 -4.31 18.08
N ASP A 225 -8.34 -3.22 18.24
CA ASP A 225 -8.02 -2.15 19.19
C ASP A 225 -8.12 -2.61 20.66
N LEU A 226 -9.03 -3.54 20.98
CA LEU A 226 -9.16 -4.10 22.32
C LEU A 226 -7.99 -5.03 22.65
N ALA A 227 -7.63 -5.90 21.70
CA ALA A 227 -6.54 -6.84 21.86
C ALA A 227 -5.18 -6.12 22.01
N PHE A 228 -4.93 -5.08 21.22
CA PHE A 228 -3.75 -4.22 21.38
C PHE A 228 -3.77 -3.39 22.68
N GLY A 229 -4.96 -3.07 23.23
CA GLY A 229 -5.09 -2.50 24.57
C GLY A 229 -4.55 -3.41 25.66
N TYR A 230 -4.84 -4.72 25.57
CA TYR A 230 -4.28 -5.73 26.48
C TYR A 230 -2.78 -5.94 26.25
N GLU A 231 -2.33 -5.98 24.99
CA GLU A 231 -0.90 -6.03 24.65
C GLU A 231 -0.11 -4.88 25.30
N ALA A 232 -0.61 -3.65 25.21
CA ALA A 232 0.05 -2.49 25.81
C ALA A 232 0.18 -2.61 27.33
N LEU A 233 -0.85 -3.13 28.02
CA LEU A 233 -0.80 -3.38 29.45
C LEU A 233 0.18 -4.50 29.80
N ALA A 234 0.22 -5.56 29.00
CA ALA A 234 1.16 -6.66 29.17
C ALA A 234 2.61 -6.16 29.06
N ARG A 235 2.90 -5.38 28.01
CA ARG A 235 4.22 -4.79 27.79
C ARG A 235 4.61 -3.80 28.89
N ALA A 236 3.72 -2.89 29.25
CA ALA A 236 3.97 -1.91 30.30
C ALA A 236 4.20 -2.59 31.67
N SER A 237 3.46 -3.66 31.98
CA SER A 237 3.65 -4.45 33.21
C SER A 237 4.99 -5.19 33.20
N ALA A 238 5.41 -5.72 32.05
CA ALA A 238 6.73 -6.34 31.91
C ALA A 238 7.86 -5.32 32.13
N VAL A 239 7.73 -4.10 31.60
CA VAL A 239 8.68 -2.99 31.85
C VAL A 239 8.70 -2.59 33.34
N ALA A 240 7.55 -2.69 34.03
CA ALA A 240 7.46 -2.46 35.48
C ALA A 240 8.08 -3.58 36.33
N GLY A 241 8.46 -4.71 35.72
CA GLY A 241 8.95 -5.89 36.43
C GLY A 241 7.85 -6.78 37.02
N ASP A 242 6.58 -6.46 36.78
CA ASP A 242 5.42 -7.22 37.24
C ASP A 242 5.08 -8.34 36.25
N ARG A 243 5.77 -9.47 36.42
CA ARG A 243 5.63 -10.63 35.52
C ARG A 243 4.27 -11.31 35.61
N GLU A 244 3.64 -11.27 36.79
CA GLU A 244 2.33 -11.88 37.00
C GLU A 244 1.28 -11.09 36.20
N GLN A 245 1.28 -9.78 36.37
CA GLN A 245 0.34 -8.91 35.67
C GLN A 245 0.60 -8.89 34.17
N ALA A 246 1.87 -8.93 33.75
CA ALA A 246 2.23 -9.04 32.33
C ALA A 246 1.63 -10.30 31.70
N ARG A 247 1.74 -11.46 32.35
CA ARG A 247 1.17 -12.73 31.86
C ARG A 247 -0.35 -12.69 31.79
N ALA A 248 -0.99 -12.20 32.85
CA ALA A 248 -2.45 -12.09 32.89
C ALA A 248 -2.97 -11.23 31.72
N TRP A 249 -2.31 -10.11 31.41
CA TRP A 249 -2.69 -9.29 30.26
C TRP A 249 -2.37 -9.92 28.90
N THR A 250 -1.27 -10.67 28.79
CA THR A 250 -0.98 -11.45 27.57
C THR A 250 -2.07 -12.50 27.31
N GLU A 251 -2.55 -13.19 28.34
CA GLU A 251 -3.66 -14.15 28.20
C GLU A 251 -4.95 -13.46 27.74
N GLN A 252 -5.25 -12.27 28.27
CA GLN A 252 -6.39 -11.47 27.80
C GLN A 252 -6.22 -11.00 26.35
N ALA A 253 -5.01 -10.62 25.94
CA ALA A 253 -4.71 -10.24 24.57
C ALA A 253 -4.88 -11.43 23.60
N LEU A 254 -4.42 -12.62 23.99
CA LEU A 254 -4.58 -13.85 23.22
C LEU A 254 -6.06 -14.26 23.08
N ALA A 255 -6.83 -14.18 24.17
CA ALA A 255 -8.26 -14.45 24.12
C ALA A 255 -8.98 -13.46 23.19
N ALA A 256 -8.66 -12.16 23.27
CA ALA A 256 -9.22 -11.16 22.38
C ALA A 256 -8.76 -11.32 20.92
N ALA A 257 -7.62 -11.98 20.67
CA ALA A 257 -7.12 -12.24 19.33
C ALA A 257 -8.00 -13.25 18.56
N GLU A 258 -8.71 -14.14 19.26
CA GLU A 258 -9.63 -15.10 18.64
C GLU A 258 -10.82 -14.42 17.96
N ASP A 259 -11.19 -13.23 18.45
CA ASP A 259 -12.29 -12.43 17.91
C ASP A 259 -11.84 -11.49 16.76
N ILE A 260 -10.55 -11.50 16.39
CA ILE A 260 -10.04 -10.66 15.31
C ILE A 260 -10.43 -11.22 13.95
N ALA A 261 -11.15 -10.41 13.16
CA ALA A 261 -11.74 -10.86 11.89
C ALA A 261 -10.72 -11.06 10.76
N GLN A 262 -9.60 -10.33 10.78
CA GLN A 262 -8.57 -10.40 9.74
C GLN A 262 -7.35 -11.19 10.23
N ASP A 263 -6.97 -12.24 9.50
CA ASP A 263 -5.84 -13.09 9.86
C ASP A 263 -4.51 -12.31 9.93
N GLU A 264 -4.32 -11.33 9.05
CA GLU A 264 -3.12 -10.46 9.01
C GLU A 264 -2.99 -9.63 10.30
N ASP A 265 -4.10 -9.06 10.77
CA ASP A 265 -4.17 -8.26 12.00
C ASP A 265 -3.92 -9.12 13.25
N ARG A 266 -4.41 -10.36 13.23
CA ARG A 266 -4.18 -11.35 14.28
C ARG A 266 -2.71 -11.80 14.32
N GLU A 267 -2.11 -12.11 13.18
CA GLU A 267 -0.68 -12.48 13.10
C GLU A 267 0.23 -11.35 13.59
N LEU A 268 -0.11 -10.10 13.27
CA LEU A 268 0.62 -8.94 13.76
C LEU A 268 0.61 -8.86 15.29
N LEU A 269 -0.58 -9.00 15.92
CA LEU A 269 -0.70 -8.99 17.37
C LEU A 269 0.12 -10.11 18.02
N LEU A 270 0.03 -11.33 17.49
CA LEU A 270 0.76 -12.48 18.01
C LEU A 270 2.28 -12.26 17.96
N THR A 271 2.77 -11.75 16.82
CA THR A 271 4.19 -11.38 16.65
C THR A 271 4.60 -10.32 17.67
N ASP A 272 3.77 -9.30 17.90
CA ASP A 272 4.06 -8.25 18.87
C ASP A 272 4.08 -8.78 20.31
N LEU A 273 3.18 -9.69 20.69
CA LEU A 273 3.15 -10.32 22.01
C LEU A 273 4.44 -11.11 22.31
N GLU A 274 5.04 -11.76 21.31
CA GLU A 274 6.31 -12.48 21.46
C GLU A 274 7.49 -11.56 21.80
N THR A 275 7.41 -10.27 21.45
CA THR A 275 8.46 -9.29 21.76
C THR A 275 8.36 -8.74 23.19
N ILE A 276 7.32 -9.09 23.95
CA ILE A 276 7.17 -8.62 25.32
C ILE A 276 8.31 -9.19 26.18
N PRO A 277 9.10 -8.35 26.88
CA PRO A 277 10.20 -8.82 27.71
C PRO A 277 9.77 -9.87 28.74
N ALA A 278 10.57 -10.91 28.90
CA ALA A 278 10.42 -11.95 29.94
C ALA A 278 9.11 -12.78 29.89
N GLN A 279 8.42 -12.83 28.75
CA GLN A 279 7.31 -13.75 28.50
C GLN A 279 7.80 -15.12 27.98
N PRO A 280 7.13 -16.24 28.31
CA PRO A 280 7.38 -17.51 27.63
C PRO A 280 6.97 -17.37 26.16
N ARG A 281 7.77 -17.95 25.27
CA ARG A 281 7.42 -18.01 23.84
C ARG A 281 6.30 -19.03 23.65
N PHE A 282 5.22 -18.62 23.00
CA PHE A 282 4.04 -19.44 22.77
C PHE A 282 4.24 -20.20 21.45
N TRP A 283 4.56 -21.49 21.53
CA TRP A 283 4.63 -22.42 20.39
C TRP A 283 4.03 -23.76 20.77
#